data_AF-A0A1Z1FCY4-F1
#
_entry.id   AF-A0A1Z1FCY4-F1
#
_cell.length_a   1.000
_cell.length_b   1.000
_cell.length_c   1.000
_cell.angle_alpha   90.00
_cell.angle_beta   90.00
_cell.angle_gamma   90.00
#
_symmetry.space_group_name_H-M   'P 1'
#
loop_
_entity.id
_entity.type
_entity.pdbx_description
1 polymer ?
#
loop_
_entity_poly.entity_id
_entity_poly.type
_entity_poly.pdbx_seq_one_letter_code
_entity_poly.pdbx_strand_id
1 'polypeptide(L)'
;MTSAHNDDPGSKSFPAEGDSNGQAAVLLVESLIHALVARAIITSADAVEVIEVAFDVIEEMSVDSGERSPATDRSIAILSAIHKSLKIDTDSSESN
;
A
#
# COMPACT_ATOMS: atom_id res chain seq x y z
N MET A 1 4.88 -32.65 40.26
CA MET A 1 4.24 -31.36 40.59
C MET A 1 5.34 -30.32 40.40
N THR A 2 5.35 -29.41 39.44
CA THR A 2 4.31 -28.81 38.59
C THR A 2 5.01 -28.25 37.35
N SER A 3 4.47 -28.57 36.16
CA SER A 3 4.80 -27.91 34.90
C SER A 3 4.11 -26.53 34.92
N ALA A 4 4.86 -25.44 34.82
CA ALA A 4 4.28 -24.12 34.58
C ALA A 4 4.53 -23.76 33.11
N HIS A 5 3.59 -24.21 32.29
CA HIS A 5 3.40 -23.79 30.92
C HIS A 5 2.83 -22.37 30.95
N ASN A 6 3.70 -21.37 30.78
CA ASN A 6 3.28 -20.00 30.55
C ASN A 6 3.07 -19.81 29.05
N ASP A 7 1.99 -20.38 28.53
CA ASP A 7 1.39 -19.87 27.30
C ASP A 7 0.57 -18.65 27.71
N ASP A 8 1.12 -17.47 27.43
CA ASP A 8 0.34 -16.24 27.38
C ASP A 8 -0.28 -16.12 25.97
N PRO A 9 -1.59 -16.36 25.78
CA PRO A 9 -2.25 -16.14 24.50
C PRO A 9 -2.62 -14.66 24.41
N GLY A 10 -1.61 -13.80 24.40
CA GLY A 10 -1.80 -12.38 24.72
C GLY A 10 -0.93 -11.40 23.96
N SER A 11 0.09 -11.86 23.22
CA SER A 11 0.90 -10.99 22.37
C SER A 11 0.11 -10.60 21.10
N LYS A 12 -0.87 -9.71 21.27
CA LYS A 12 -1.26 -8.77 20.22
C LYS A 12 -0.03 -7.93 19.94
N SER A 13 0.77 -8.37 18.98
CA SER A 13 1.84 -7.58 18.40
C SER A 13 1.21 -6.42 17.66
N PHE A 14 0.91 -5.36 18.41
CA PHE A 14 0.78 -4.02 17.85
C PHE A 14 2.08 -3.70 17.10
N PRO A 15 1.97 -2.96 15.98
CA PRO A 15 2.91 -3.06 14.88
C PRO A 15 4.33 -2.80 15.37
N ALA A 16 5.24 -3.70 15.00
CA ALA A 16 6.68 -3.43 15.08
C ALA A 16 6.90 -2.00 14.61
N GLU A 17 7.53 -1.17 15.44
CA GLU A 17 7.84 0.23 15.18
C GLU A 17 8.19 0.38 13.70
N GLY A 18 7.25 1.01 12.98
CA GLY A 18 7.13 0.86 11.54
C GLY A 18 8.41 1.29 10.84
N ASP A 19 8.79 0.55 9.80
CA ASP A 19 9.84 0.93 8.87
C ASP A 19 9.62 2.37 8.40
N SER A 20 10.28 3.32 9.08
CA SER A 20 10.10 4.75 8.88
C SER A 20 10.56 5.15 7.48
N ASN A 21 11.50 4.40 6.91
CA ASN A 21 11.97 4.61 5.56
C ASN A 21 10.90 4.17 4.56
N GLY A 22 10.26 3.01 4.79
CA GLY A 22 9.12 2.56 4.01
C GLY A 22 7.97 3.57 4.03
N GLN A 23 7.60 4.07 5.21
CA GLN A 23 6.53 5.07 5.35
C GLN A 23 6.88 6.40 4.66
N ALA A 24 8.12 6.88 4.78
CA ALA A 24 8.57 8.10 4.13
C ALA A 24 8.61 7.94 2.60
N ALA A 25 9.01 6.78 2.09
CA ALA A 25 9.01 6.48 0.67
C ALA A 25 7.59 6.48 0.10
N VAL A 26 6.63 5.87 0.80
CA VAL A 26 5.21 5.86 0.40
C VAL A 26 4.66 7.28 0.31
N LEU A 27 4.87 8.11 1.34
CA LEU A 27 4.42 9.50 1.35
C LEU A 27 5.06 10.34 0.24
N LEU A 28 6.35 10.10 -0.03
CA LEU A 28 7.06 10.79 -1.10
C LEU A 28 6.50 10.43 -2.48
N VAL A 29 6.25 9.14 -2.73
CA VAL A 29 5.70 8.66 -4.00
C VAL A 29 4.27 9.18 -4.20
N GLU A 30 3.43 9.11 -3.17
CA GLU A 30 2.08 9.67 -3.21
C GLU A 30 2.12 11.17 -3.54
N SER A 31 2.93 11.93 -2.81
CA SER A 31 3.10 13.38 -3.05
C SER A 31 3.61 13.69 -4.46
N LEU A 32 4.51 12.84 -4.99
CA LEU A 32 5.03 12.99 -6.35
C LEU A 32 3.94 12.77 -7.39
N ILE A 33 3.12 11.72 -7.25
CA ILE A 33 2.02 11.44 -8.18
C ILE A 33 1.02 12.59 -8.20
N HIS A 34 0.59 13.08 -7.04
CA HIS A 34 -0.29 14.25 -6.97
C HIS A 34 0.34 15.49 -7.61
N ALA A 35 1.65 15.72 -7.41
CA ALA A 35 2.35 16.85 -8.03
C ALA A 35 2.43 16.73 -9.57
N LEU A 36 2.58 15.52 -10.12
CA LEU A 36 2.59 15.29 -11.56
C LEU A 36 1.20 15.56 -12.18
N VAL A 37 0.13 15.11 -11.51
CA VAL A 37 -1.25 15.38 -11.91
C VAL A 37 -1.56 16.88 -11.84
N ALA A 38 -1.22 17.54 -10.72
CA ALA A 38 -1.45 18.98 -10.53
C ALA A 38 -0.70 19.85 -11.56
N ARG A 39 0.41 19.35 -12.10
CA ARG A 39 1.19 20.01 -13.17
C ARG A 39 0.77 19.60 -14.58
N ALA A 40 -0.28 18.78 -14.72
CA ALA A 40 -0.77 18.22 -15.98
C ALA A 40 0.31 17.50 -16.81
N ILE A 41 1.28 16.87 -16.13
CA ILE A 41 2.31 16.04 -16.78
C ILE A 41 1.73 14.66 -17.14
N ILE A 42 0.88 14.14 -16.27
CA ILE A 42 0.07 12.93 -16.47
C ILE A 42 -1.38 13.25 -16.11
N THR A 43 -2.33 12.48 -16.63
CA THR A 43 -3.74 12.57 -16.21
C THR A 43 -3.97 11.79 -14.92
N SER A 44 -5.07 12.07 -14.22
CA SER A 44 -5.48 11.25 -13.06
C SER A 44 -5.78 9.80 -13.46
N ALA A 45 -6.23 9.57 -14.71
CA ALA A 45 -6.42 8.23 -15.25
C ALA A 45 -5.07 7.50 -15.43
N ASP A 46 -4.05 8.18 -15.96
CA ASP A 46 -2.70 7.62 -16.10
C ASP A 46 -2.14 7.25 -14.70
N ALA A 47 -2.39 8.09 -13.70
CA ALA A 47 -1.96 7.82 -12.32
C ALA A 47 -2.63 6.58 -11.72
N VAL A 48 -3.92 6.37 -12.01
CA VAL A 48 -4.65 5.16 -11.61
C VAL A 48 -4.08 3.93 -12.31
N GLU A 49 -3.85 3.99 -13.63
CA GLU A 49 -3.29 2.90 -14.42
C GLU A 49 -1.90 2.48 -13.89
N VAL A 50 -1.05 3.43 -13.51
CA VAL A 50 0.26 3.13 -12.90
C VAL A 50 0.12 2.30 -11.61
N ILE A 51 -0.88 2.58 -10.78
CA ILE A 51 -1.12 1.82 -9.55
C ILE A 51 -1.72 0.45 -9.85
N GLU A 52 -2.59 0.33 -10.86
CA GLU A 52 -3.11 -0.96 -11.33
C GLU A 52 -1.98 -1.88 -11.83
N VAL A 53 -1.05 -1.35 -12.62
CA VAL A 53 0.15 -2.10 -13.05
C VAL A 53 0.99 -2.56 -11.84
N ALA A 54 1.12 -1.73 -10.81
CA ALA A 54 1.83 -2.12 -9.58
C ALA A 54 1.11 -3.24 -8.81
N PHE A 55 -0.23 -3.28 -8.85
CA PHE A 55 -1.00 -4.40 -8.29
C PHE A 55 -0.74 -5.70 -9.05
N ASP A 56 -0.81 -5.66 -10.38
CA ASP A 56 -0.61 -6.83 -11.22
C ASP A 56 0.76 -7.45 -10.99
N VAL A 57 1.81 -6.63 -10.89
CA VAL A 57 3.18 -7.09 -10.61
C VAL A 57 3.27 -7.77 -9.25
N ILE A 58 2.63 -7.21 -8.21
CA ILE A 58 2.67 -7.81 -6.87
C ILE A 58 1.87 -9.12 -6.82
N GLU A 59 0.76 -9.20 -7.56
CA GLU A 59 -0.01 -10.42 -7.68
C GLU A 59 0.79 -11.51 -8.41
N GLU A 60 1.44 -11.18 -9.53
CA GLU A 60 2.31 -12.08 -10.28
C GLU A 60 3.45 -12.62 -9.41
N MET A 61 4.14 -11.74 -8.66
CA MET A 61 5.20 -12.14 -7.73
C MET A 61 4.71 -13.07 -6.61
N SER A 62 3.46 -12.92 -6.18
CA SER A 62 2.85 -13.76 -5.14
C SER A 62 2.49 -15.15 -5.68
N VAL A 63 2.04 -15.22 -6.93
CA VAL A 63 1.75 -16.48 -7.62
C VAL A 63 3.03 -17.27 -7.85
N ASP A 64 4.11 -16.61 -8.30
CA ASP A 64 5.40 -17.25 -8.56
C ASP A 64 6.07 -17.78 -7.27
N SER A 65 5.86 -17.08 -6.15
CA SER A 65 6.37 -17.50 -4.84
C SER A 65 5.58 -18.66 -4.21
N GLY A 66 4.39 -18.98 -4.73
CA GLY A 66 3.51 -20.04 -4.22
C GLY A 66 2.92 -19.80 -2.82
N GLU A 67 3.32 -18.72 -2.15
CA GLU A 67 2.88 -18.36 -0.80
C GLU A 67 2.73 -16.84 -0.68
N ARG A 68 1.59 -16.40 -0.13
CA ARG A 68 1.32 -14.97 0.09
C ARG A 68 2.00 -14.54 1.38
N SER A 69 3.07 -13.77 1.26
CA SER A 69 3.82 -13.25 2.41
C SER A 69 3.04 -12.12 3.11
N PRO A 70 3.15 -11.98 4.44
CA PRO A 70 2.64 -10.81 5.16
C PRO A 70 3.17 -9.46 4.61
N ALA A 71 4.35 -9.47 3.98
CA ALA A 71 4.89 -8.31 3.29
C ALA A 71 4.08 -7.94 2.04
N THR A 72 3.67 -8.94 1.25
CA THR A 72 2.80 -8.76 0.08
C THR A 72 1.46 -8.15 0.49
N ASP A 73 0.81 -8.71 1.52
CA ASP A 73 -0.49 -8.20 1.99
C ASP A 73 -0.40 -6.74 2.44
N ARG A 74 0.71 -6.37 3.10
CA ARG A 74 0.99 -4.99 3.48
C ARG A 74 1.17 -4.09 2.26
N SER A 75 1.93 -4.52 1.26
CA SER A 75 2.12 -3.76 0.02
C SER A 75 0.80 -3.54 -0.73
N ILE A 76 -0.05 -4.57 -0.82
CA ILE A 76 -1.39 -4.49 -1.42
C ILE A 76 -2.26 -3.48 -0.67
N ALA A 77 -2.25 -3.51 0.67
CA ALA A 77 -3.02 -2.57 1.48
C ALA A 77 -2.57 -1.11 1.24
N ILE A 78 -1.27 -0.86 1.11
CA ILE A 78 -0.71 0.47 0.83
C ILE A 78 -1.13 0.94 -0.57
N LEU A 79 -0.94 0.11 -1.60
CA LEU A 79 -1.36 0.47 -2.96
C LEU A 79 -2.86 0.72 -3.06
N SER A 80 -3.67 -0.01 -2.30
CA SER A 80 -5.12 0.19 -2.26
C SER A 80 -5.50 1.53 -1.66
N ALA A 81 -4.79 1.97 -0.62
CA ALA A 81 -4.97 3.29 -0.03
C ALA A 81 -4.61 4.41 -1.01
N ILE A 82 -3.46 4.30 -1.70
CA ILE A 82 -3.01 5.27 -2.71
C ILE A 82 -4.01 5.33 -3.88
N HIS A 83 -4.40 4.17 -4.42
CA HIS A 83 -5.40 4.09 -5.49
C HIS A 83 -6.71 4.79 -5.12
N LYS A 84 -7.20 4.56 -3.88
CA LYS A 84 -8.41 5.22 -3.38
C LYS A 84 -8.25 6.74 -3.26
N SER A 85 -7.09 7.22 -2.80
CA SER A 85 -6.77 8.64 -2.73
C SER A 85 -6.84 9.29 -4.12
N LEU A 86 -6.22 8.66 -5.12
CA LEU A 86 -6.20 9.16 -6.50
C LEU A 86 -7.59 9.16 -7.17
N LYS A 87 -8.43 8.16 -6.91
CA LYS A 87 -9.81 8.15 -7.46
C LYS A 87 -10.65 9.30 -6.93
N ILE A 88 -10.48 9.69 -5.67
CA ILE A 88 -11.19 10.85 -5.09
C ILE A 88 -10.83 12.14 -5.85
N ASP A 89 -9.57 12.30 -6.22
CA ASP A 89 -9.11 13.46 -7.00
C ASP A 89 -9.69 13.46 -8.43
N THR A 90 -9.80 12.28 -9.07
CA THR A 90 -10.48 12.15 -10.37
C THR A 90 -11.93 12.61 -10.28
N ASP A 91 -12.70 12.09 -9.33
CA ASP A 91 -14.13 12.42 -9.15
C ASP A 91 -14.34 13.90 -8.79
N SER A 92 -13.40 14.49 -8.03
CA SER A 92 -13.43 15.91 -7.64
C SER A 92 -13.11 16.84 -8.81
N SER A 93 -12.33 16.38 -9.80
CA SER A 93 -11.97 17.16 -10.99
C SER A 93 -13.06 17.19 -12.07
N GLU A 94 -14.05 16.29 -12.02
CA GLU A 94 -15.20 16.27 -12.95
C GLU A 94 -16.40 17.14 -12.49
N SER A 95 -16.34 17.75 -11.30
CA SER A 95 -17.45 18.50 -10.71
C SER A 95 -17.41 20.02 -10.92
N ASN A 96 -16.66 20.53 -11.90
CA ASN A 96 -16.55 21.97 -12.22
C ASN A 96 -16.50 22.23 -13.72
#